data_AF-A0A6L8CC42-F1
#
_entry.id   AF-A0A6L8CC42-F1
#
_cell.length_a   1.000
_cell.length_b   1.000
_cell.length_c   1.000
_cell.angle_alpha   90.00
_cell.angle_beta   90.00
_cell.angle_gamma   90.00
#
_symmetry.space_group_name_H-M   'P 1'
#
loop_
_entity.id
_entity.type
_entity.pdbx_description
1 polymer ?
#
loop_
_entity_poly.entity_id
_entity_poly.type
_entity_poly.pdbx_seq_one_letter_code
_entity_poly.pdbx_strand_id
1 'polypeptide(L)'
;MVTSSSPLSPRWRYHYAASGLVLCLILVSWGGVVTSIEAGLAVPDWPTSFGSYDPLATGYSDPEDPDARWWQVGPILAEHGHRLLGALVGLWVVGLALWTLIADSRRWVRIVAVSAVGLVVVQGVLGGLRVIWASMDLAVVHAMGAQLFFCTAAALTLFNSRTWLEHSIEGSSKIRRLRTLTIATAAAVYIQILLGALLRHPGDGVDLIFVTIHASGSVVALSLVIVTCGNIREYFNDKPILNRGAWWMLISLGVQMVLGMVTLTVLLFDSGQGTRSLVQVILSSSHLVVGTILMGSCACVMLGTLRVQGEQ
;
A
#
# COMPACT_ATOMS: atom_id res chain seq x y z
N MET A 1 3.95 -20.31 36.62
CA MET A 1 2.61 -20.60 36.06
C MET A 1 2.57 -19.98 34.66
N VAL A 2 2.86 -20.76 33.62
CA VAL A 2 2.83 -20.30 32.23
C VAL A 2 1.36 -20.11 31.88
N THR A 3 0.88 -18.87 31.84
CA THR A 3 -0.45 -18.56 31.34
C THR A 3 -0.43 -18.85 29.85
N SER A 4 -0.89 -20.05 29.46
CA SER A 4 -1.11 -20.41 28.07
C SER A 4 -2.13 -19.43 27.50
N SER A 5 -1.66 -18.38 26.83
CA SER A 5 -2.55 -17.47 26.11
C SER A 5 -3.32 -18.29 25.11
N SER A 6 -4.65 -18.24 25.14
CA SER A 6 -5.48 -18.98 24.19
C SER A 6 -5.05 -18.62 22.76
N PRO A 7 -5.05 -19.59 21.82
CA PRO A 7 -4.69 -19.33 20.43
C PRO A 7 -5.60 -18.26 19.80
N LEU A 8 -6.80 -18.01 20.35
CA LEU A 8 -7.74 -16.97 19.92
C LEU A 8 -7.45 -15.57 20.51
N SER A 9 -6.39 -15.42 21.31
CA SER A 9 -6.07 -14.15 21.95
C SER A 9 -5.80 -13.04 20.92
N PRO A 10 -6.16 -11.78 21.22
CA PRO A 10 -5.93 -10.65 20.31
C PRO A 10 -4.46 -10.48 19.88
N ARG A 11 -3.51 -10.97 20.70
CA ARG A 11 -2.06 -10.91 20.42
C ARG A 11 -1.70 -11.70 19.17
N TRP A 12 -2.17 -12.94 19.02
CA TRP A 12 -1.86 -13.76 17.86
C TRP A 12 -2.54 -13.24 16.59
N ARG A 13 -3.77 -12.73 16.72
CA ARG A 13 -4.47 -12.05 15.62
C ARG A 13 -3.72 -10.80 15.15
N TYR A 14 -3.18 -10.01 16.07
CA TYR A 14 -2.33 -8.87 15.72
C TYR A 14 -1.10 -9.31 14.92
N HIS A 15 -0.38 -10.36 15.34
CA HIS A 15 0.79 -10.83 14.62
C HIS A 15 0.46 -11.38 13.22
N TYR A 16 -0.67 -12.09 13.09
CA TYR A 16 -1.16 -12.55 11.79
C TYR A 16 -1.57 -11.38 10.87
N ALA A 17 -2.26 -10.37 11.41
CA ALA A 17 -2.60 -9.17 10.65
C ALA A 17 -1.35 -8.37 10.25
N ALA A 18 -0.38 -8.23 11.16
CA ALA A 18 0.88 -7.53 10.89
C ALA A 18 1.74 -8.26 9.85
N SER A 19 1.78 -9.60 9.85
CA SER A 19 2.47 -10.35 8.79
C SER A 19 1.78 -10.17 7.43
N GLY A 20 0.44 -10.15 7.41
CA GLY A 20 -0.33 -9.78 6.22
C GLY A 20 0.00 -8.38 5.70
N LEU A 21 0.17 -7.40 6.60
CA LEU A 21 0.58 -6.05 6.23
C LEU A 21 1.98 -6.00 5.60
N VAL A 22 2.93 -6.81 6.10
CA VAL A 22 4.26 -6.97 5.51
C VAL A 22 4.16 -7.64 4.13
N LEU A 23 3.32 -8.68 3.97
CA LEU A 23 3.06 -9.29 2.66
C LEU A 23 2.47 -8.28 1.67
N CYS A 24 1.58 -7.38 2.12
CA CYS A 24 1.09 -6.29 1.27
C CYS A 24 2.21 -5.33 0.83
N LEU A 25 3.17 -5.00 1.70
CA LEU A 25 4.33 -4.19 1.29
C LEU A 25 5.21 -4.90 0.27
N ILE A 26 5.40 -6.21 0.41
CA ILE A 26 6.12 -7.04 -0.58
C ILE A 26 5.37 -7.02 -1.91
N LEU A 27 4.05 -7.19 -1.90
CA LEU A 27 3.20 -7.15 -3.09
C LEU A 27 3.26 -5.79 -3.79
N VAL A 28 3.15 -4.68 -3.04
CA VAL A 28 3.26 -3.31 -3.58
C VAL A 28 4.64 -3.05 -4.15
N SER A 29 5.70 -3.49 -3.46
CA SER A 29 7.08 -3.39 -3.94
C SER A 29 7.25 -4.11 -5.28
N TRP A 30 6.76 -5.35 -5.36
CA TRP A 30 6.84 -6.16 -6.56
C TRP A 30 5.99 -5.61 -7.71
N GLY A 31 4.80 -5.05 -7.42
CA GLY A 31 4.00 -4.32 -8.40
C GLY A 31 4.70 -3.05 -8.90
N GLY A 32 5.46 -2.39 -8.03
CA GLY A 32 6.38 -1.31 -8.39
C GLY A 32 7.41 -1.76 -9.43
N VAL A 33 8.04 -2.92 -9.22
CA VAL A 33 8.98 -3.53 -10.17
C VAL A 33 8.29 -3.80 -11.51
N VAL A 34 7.14 -4.49 -11.51
CA VAL A 34 6.35 -4.79 -12.74
C VAL A 34 6.11 -3.54 -13.57
N THR A 35 5.70 -2.45 -12.91
CA THR A 35 5.44 -1.17 -13.58
C THR A 35 6.73 -0.55 -14.10
N SER A 36 7.79 -0.54 -13.29
CA SER A 36 9.06 0.11 -13.64
C SER A 36 9.81 -0.57 -14.78
N ILE A 37 9.67 -1.90 -14.95
CA ILE A 37 10.23 -2.63 -16.11
C ILE A 37 9.22 -2.84 -17.24
N GLU A 38 8.03 -2.23 -17.16
CA GLU A 38 6.97 -2.30 -18.17
C GLU A 38 6.46 -3.74 -18.45
N ALA A 39 6.60 -4.63 -17.47
CA ALA A 39 6.23 -6.03 -17.58
C ALA A 39 4.73 -6.30 -17.45
N GLY A 40 3.90 -5.27 -17.27
CA GLY A 40 2.47 -5.44 -17.01
C GLY A 40 1.71 -6.23 -18.08
N LEU A 41 2.21 -6.34 -19.30
CA LEU A 41 1.59 -7.12 -20.38
C LEU A 41 2.40 -8.37 -20.77
N ALA A 42 3.37 -8.79 -19.93
CA ALA A 42 4.25 -9.91 -20.22
C ALA A 42 3.53 -11.28 -20.23
N VAL A 43 2.47 -11.44 -19.44
CA VAL A 43 1.52 -12.55 -19.56
C VAL A 43 0.25 -12.03 -20.23
N PRO A 44 -0.17 -12.60 -21.38
CA PRO A 44 -1.18 -12.00 -22.25
C PRO A 44 -2.64 -12.27 -21.84
N ASP A 45 -2.86 -13.21 -20.93
CA ASP A 45 -4.18 -13.71 -20.55
C ASP A 45 -4.43 -13.58 -19.04
N TRP A 46 -5.70 -13.64 -18.65
CA TRP A 46 -6.18 -13.70 -17.26
C TRP A 46 -7.58 -14.35 -17.27
N PRO A 47 -7.97 -15.18 -16.28
CA PRO A 47 -7.28 -15.50 -15.02
C PRO A 47 -6.19 -16.57 -15.11
N THR A 48 -6.05 -17.23 -16.26
CA THR A 48 -4.92 -18.11 -16.55
C THR A 48 -3.64 -17.32 -16.79
N SER A 49 -2.49 -17.98 -16.73
CA SER A 49 -1.23 -17.46 -17.25
C SER A 49 -0.77 -18.43 -18.33
N PHE A 50 -0.64 -17.99 -19.58
CA PHE A 50 -0.36 -18.80 -20.78
C PHE A 50 -1.30 -20.00 -20.96
N GLY A 51 -2.59 -19.80 -20.66
CA GLY A 51 -3.63 -20.82 -20.83
C GLY A 51 -3.71 -21.87 -19.71
N SER A 52 -2.84 -21.79 -18.70
CA SER A 52 -2.86 -22.69 -17.53
C SER A 52 -3.33 -22.00 -16.25
N TYR A 53 -4.01 -22.77 -15.40
CA TYR A 53 -4.30 -22.39 -14.01
C TYR A 53 -3.23 -22.90 -13.04
N ASP A 54 -2.30 -23.74 -13.48
CA ASP A 54 -1.21 -24.21 -12.64
C ASP A 54 -0.21 -23.07 -12.42
N PRO A 55 0.00 -22.62 -11.17
CA PRO A 55 0.89 -21.50 -10.88
C PRO A 55 2.36 -21.79 -11.15
N LEU A 56 2.78 -23.06 -11.16
CA LEU A 56 4.15 -23.49 -11.42
C LEU A 56 4.33 -23.89 -12.89
N ALA A 57 3.31 -24.50 -13.51
CA ALA A 57 3.29 -24.91 -14.90
C ALA A 57 2.33 -24.04 -15.74
N THR A 58 2.73 -22.79 -15.99
CA THR A 58 1.91 -21.81 -16.71
C THR A 58 1.63 -22.19 -18.17
N GLY A 59 2.41 -23.06 -18.80
CA GLY A 59 2.29 -23.32 -20.24
C GLY A 59 3.04 -22.30 -21.10
N TYR A 60 3.83 -21.42 -20.46
CA TYR A 60 4.87 -20.65 -21.14
C TYR A 60 5.84 -21.59 -21.86
N SER A 61 6.14 -21.27 -23.12
CA SER A 61 7.15 -21.94 -23.93
C SER A 61 7.87 -20.90 -24.78
N ASP A 62 9.19 -20.90 -24.73
CA ASP A 62 10.01 -20.07 -25.62
C ASP A 62 10.32 -20.84 -26.91
N PRO A 63 10.09 -20.26 -28.11
CA PRO A 63 10.46 -20.90 -29.37
C PRO A 63 11.96 -21.14 -29.55
N GLU A 64 12.80 -20.30 -28.94
CA GLU A 64 14.26 -20.36 -29.04
C GLU A 64 14.88 -21.25 -27.95
N ASP A 65 14.24 -21.33 -26.79
CA ASP A 65 14.65 -22.19 -25.67
C ASP A 65 13.44 -22.94 -25.05
N PRO A 66 13.09 -24.13 -25.57
CA PRO A 66 11.95 -24.90 -25.07
C PRO A 66 12.05 -25.33 -23.60
N ASP A 67 13.25 -25.35 -23.02
CA ASP A 67 13.48 -25.67 -21.61
C ASP A 67 13.34 -24.45 -20.70
N ALA A 68 13.26 -23.24 -21.28
CA ALA A 68 13.09 -21.99 -20.56
C ALA A 68 11.82 -22.00 -19.71
N ARG A 69 11.97 -21.56 -18.48
CA ARG A 69 10.89 -21.45 -17.51
C ARG A 69 10.48 -20.00 -17.35
N TRP A 70 9.21 -19.77 -17.03
CA TRP A 70 8.66 -18.42 -16.87
C TRP A 70 9.43 -17.58 -15.84
N TRP A 71 10.03 -18.21 -14.82
CA TRP A 71 10.84 -17.53 -13.81
C TRP A 71 12.26 -17.15 -14.26
N GLN A 72 12.71 -17.64 -15.41
CA GLN A 72 14.00 -17.26 -16.01
C GLN A 72 13.86 -16.02 -16.91
N VAL A 73 12.63 -15.69 -17.31
CA VAL A 73 12.33 -14.54 -18.18
C VAL A 73 11.83 -13.38 -17.33
N GLY A 74 12.68 -12.38 -17.14
CA GLY A 74 12.49 -11.28 -16.18
C GLY A 74 11.10 -10.63 -16.19
N PRO A 75 10.56 -10.17 -17.34
CA PRO A 75 9.22 -9.59 -17.41
C PRO A 75 8.11 -10.56 -17.00
N ILE A 76 8.21 -11.84 -17.42
CA ILE A 76 7.21 -12.86 -17.09
C ILE A 76 7.28 -13.23 -15.61
N LEU A 77 8.49 -13.38 -15.05
CA LEU A 77 8.71 -13.55 -13.61
C LEU A 77 8.07 -12.41 -12.81
N ALA A 78 8.28 -11.17 -13.25
CA ALA A 78 7.74 -10.01 -12.57
C ALA A 78 6.21 -10.05 -12.55
N GLU A 79 5.56 -10.20 -13.71
CA GLU A 79 4.11 -10.09 -13.79
C GLU A 79 3.39 -11.34 -13.25
N HIS A 80 3.82 -12.56 -13.58
CA HIS A 80 3.23 -13.77 -13.00
C HIS A 80 3.53 -13.89 -11.50
N GLY A 81 4.75 -13.53 -11.08
CA GLY A 81 5.11 -13.46 -9.66
C GLY A 81 4.25 -12.48 -8.88
N HIS A 82 3.85 -11.35 -9.51
CA HIS A 82 2.91 -10.41 -8.90
C HIS A 82 1.52 -11.03 -8.69
N ARG A 83 1.02 -11.80 -9.66
CA ARG A 83 -0.25 -12.54 -9.55
C ARG A 83 -0.20 -13.54 -8.39
N LEU A 84 0.90 -14.28 -8.25
CA LEU A 84 1.09 -15.24 -7.15
C LEU A 84 1.14 -14.56 -5.78
N LEU A 85 1.85 -13.44 -5.66
CA LEU A 85 1.86 -12.64 -4.44
C LEU A 85 0.45 -12.07 -4.12
N GLY A 86 -0.28 -11.65 -5.16
CA GLY A 86 -1.67 -11.20 -5.02
C GLY A 86 -2.60 -12.29 -4.49
N ALA A 87 -2.48 -13.51 -5.03
CA ALA A 87 -3.22 -14.68 -4.54
C ALA A 87 -2.85 -15.02 -3.09
N LEU A 88 -1.57 -15.00 -2.74
CA LEU A 88 -1.10 -15.23 -1.37
C LEU A 88 -1.68 -14.20 -0.39
N VAL A 89 -1.64 -12.90 -0.74
CA VAL A 89 -2.25 -11.83 0.06
C VAL A 89 -3.76 -12.03 0.19
N GLY A 90 -4.44 -12.41 -0.89
CA GLY A 90 -5.87 -12.73 -0.89
C GLY A 90 -6.21 -13.84 0.10
N LEU A 91 -5.48 -14.95 0.08
CA LEU A 91 -5.64 -16.05 1.04
C LEU A 91 -5.37 -15.59 2.48
N TRP A 92 -4.34 -14.77 2.69
CA TRP A 92 -4.01 -14.21 4.01
C TRP A 92 -5.15 -13.36 4.57
N VAL A 93 -5.74 -12.50 3.74
CA VAL A 93 -6.87 -11.64 4.17
C VAL A 93 -8.12 -12.46 4.42
N VAL A 94 -8.41 -13.49 3.63
CA VAL A 94 -9.52 -14.41 3.92
C VAL A 94 -9.32 -15.11 5.26
N GLY A 95 -8.11 -15.61 5.54
CA GLY A 95 -7.77 -16.21 6.84
C GLY A 95 -7.97 -15.24 8.00
N LEU A 96 -7.48 -14.00 7.87
CA LEU A 96 -7.68 -12.95 8.87
C LEU A 96 -9.16 -12.62 9.06
N ALA A 97 -9.94 -12.53 7.98
CA ALA A 97 -11.36 -12.21 8.03
C ALA A 97 -12.17 -13.30 8.73
N LEU A 98 -11.95 -14.58 8.39
CA LEU A 98 -12.59 -15.71 9.06
C LEU A 98 -12.23 -15.73 10.56
N TRP A 99 -10.96 -15.55 10.90
CA TRP A 99 -10.54 -15.50 12.30
C TRP A 99 -11.18 -14.30 13.04
N THR A 100 -11.26 -13.14 12.40
CA THR A 100 -11.91 -11.95 12.97
C THR A 100 -13.41 -12.15 13.19
N LEU A 101 -14.10 -12.82 12.25
CA LEU A 101 -15.52 -13.13 12.37
C LEU A 101 -15.83 -14.05 13.56
N ILE A 102 -14.94 -15.01 13.81
CA ILE A 102 -15.10 -15.99 14.90
C ILE A 102 -14.71 -15.38 16.26
N ALA A 103 -13.58 -14.67 16.33
CA ALA A 103 -12.94 -14.32 17.59
C ALA A 103 -13.13 -12.86 18.06
N ASP A 104 -13.57 -11.95 17.20
CA ASP A 104 -13.78 -10.54 17.57
C ASP A 104 -15.25 -10.26 17.88
N SER A 105 -15.60 -9.64 19.00
CA SER A 105 -16.99 -9.30 19.32
C SER A 105 -17.48 -8.02 18.64
N ARG A 106 -16.57 -7.17 18.13
CA ARG A 106 -16.90 -5.84 17.60
C ARG A 106 -17.46 -5.97 16.19
N ARG A 107 -18.77 -5.74 16.02
CA ARG A 107 -19.47 -5.83 14.71
C ARG A 107 -18.80 -5.00 13.62
N TRP A 108 -18.37 -3.78 13.94
CA TRP A 108 -17.73 -2.90 12.96
C TRP A 108 -16.37 -3.43 12.50
N VAL A 109 -15.59 -4.09 13.36
CA VAL A 109 -14.31 -4.72 12.97
C VAL A 109 -14.56 -5.90 12.04
N ARG A 110 -15.60 -6.70 12.30
CA ARG A 110 -16.04 -7.78 11.40
C ARG A 110 -16.42 -7.26 10.03
N ILE A 111 -17.15 -6.13 9.96
CA ILE A 111 -17.51 -5.48 8.70
C ILE A 111 -16.25 -5.06 7.95
N VAL A 112 -15.31 -4.38 8.60
CA VAL A 112 -14.04 -3.98 7.95
C VAL A 112 -13.27 -5.19 7.42
N ALA A 113 -13.25 -6.31 8.17
CA ALA A 113 -12.57 -7.52 7.73
C ALA A 113 -13.22 -8.15 6.50
N VAL A 114 -14.56 -8.19 6.43
CA VAL A 114 -15.30 -8.65 5.23
C VAL A 114 -15.09 -7.69 4.06
N SER A 115 -15.10 -6.37 4.31
CA SER A 115 -14.81 -5.37 3.29
C SER A 115 -13.39 -5.52 2.73
N ALA A 116 -12.41 -5.91 3.54
CA ALA A 116 -11.05 -6.20 3.07
C ALA A 116 -11.02 -7.37 2.07
N VAL A 117 -11.83 -8.41 2.29
CA VAL A 117 -12.00 -9.51 1.32
C VAL A 117 -12.66 -9.00 0.04
N GLY A 118 -13.71 -8.19 0.14
CA GLY A 118 -14.33 -7.57 -1.04
C GLY A 118 -13.33 -6.70 -1.84
N LEU A 119 -12.53 -5.89 -1.14
CA LEU A 119 -11.52 -5.03 -1.76
C LEU A 119 -10.44 -5.85 -2.48
N VAL A 120 -9.91 -6.94 -1.89
CA VAL A 120 -8.88 -7.74 -2.57
C VAL A 120 -9.43 -8.48 -3.79
N VAL A 121 -10.70 -8.90 -3.77
CA VAL A 121 -11.36 -9.47 -4.96
C VAL A 121 -11.49 -8.42 -6.05
N VAL A 122 -11.96 -7.21 -5.72
CA VAL A 122 -12.03 -6.09 -6.67
C VAL A 122 -10.63 -5.77 -7.22
N GLN A 123 -9.59 -5.79 -6.38
CA GLN A 123 -8.21 -5.60 -6.84
C GLN A 123 -7.75 -6.68 -7.83
N GLY A 124 -8.05 -7.96 -7.56
CA GLY A 124 -7.75 -9.05 -8.49
C GLY A 124 -8.45 -8.89 -9.84
N VAL A 125 -9.71 -8.47 -9.82
CA VAL A 125 -10.49 -8.19 -11.05
C VAL A 125 -9.91 -6.99 -11.79
N LEU A 126 -9.64 -5.87 -11.12
CA LEU A 126 -9.02 -4.69 -11.75
C LEU A 126 -7.64 -5.03 -12.35
N GLY A 127 -6.85 -5.82 -11.63
CA GLY A 127 -5.53 -6.30 -12.09
C GLY A 127 -5.65 -7.19 -13.32
N GLY A 128 -6.65 -8.07 -13.41
CA GLY A 128 -6.91 -8.89 -14.59
C GLY A 128 -7.44 -8.08 -15.78
N LEU A 129 -8.44 -7.21 -15.55
CA LEU A 129 -9.04 -6.39 -16.61
C LEU A 129 -8.03 -5.44 -17.26
N ARG A 130 -7.09 -4.89 -16.49
CA ARG A 130 -6.04 -4.01 -17.05
C ARG A 130 -5.08 -4.77 -17.98
N VAL A 131 -4.95 -6.08 -17.83
CA VAL A 131 -4.19 -6.96 -18.76
C VAL A 131 -5.04 -7.20 -20.00
N ILE A 132 -6.26 -7.71 -19.83
CA ILE A 132 -7.16 -8.09 -20.95
C ILE A 132 -7.43 -6.89 -21.87
N TRP A 133 -7.61 -5.70 -21.32
CA TRP A 133 -7.91 -4.48 -22.09
C TRP A 133 -6.68 -3.62 -22.36
N ALA A 134 -5.48 -4.04 -21.97
CA ALA A 134 -4.26 -3.26 -22.09
C ALA A 134 -4.43 -1.78 -21.64
N SER A 135 -5.13 -1.58 -20.52
CA SER A 135 -5.60 -0.25 -20.11
C SER A 135 -4.70 0.36 -19.04
N MET A 136 -4.08 1.50 -19.36
CA MET A 136 -3.32 2.30 -18.40
C MET A 136 -4.21 2.94 -17.34
N ASP A 137 -5.41 3.38 -17.72
CA ASP A 137 -6.37 3.95 -16.77
C ASP A 137 -6.73 2.93 -15.68
N LEU A 138 -6.98 1.68 -16.07
CA LEU A 138 -7.21 0.61 -15.09
C LEU A 138 -5.96 0.29 -14.27
N ALA A 139 -4.76 0.44 -14.82
CA ALA A 139 -3.52 0.30 -14.06
C ALA A 139 -3.41 1.37 -12.95
N VAL A 140 -3.76 2.63 -13.25
CA VAL A 140 -3.81 3.72 -12.28
C VAL A 140 -4.89 3.46 -11.23
N VAL A 141 -6.11 3.07 -11.63
CA VAL A 141 -7.20 2.75 -10.70
C VAL A 141 -6.83 1.57 -9.79
N HIS A 142 -6.19 0.53 -10.33
CA HIS A 142 -5.67 -0.60 -9.57
C HIS A 142 -4.62 -0.13 -8.54
N ALA A 143 -3.63 0.67 -8.96
CA ALA A 143 -2.60 1.20 -8.05
C ALA A 143 -3.20 2.06 -6.92
N MET A 144 -4.19 2.90 -7.22
CA MET A 144 -4.87 3.74 -6.23
C MET A 144 -5.78 2.93 -5.31
N GLY A 145 -6.41 1.86 -5.82
CA GLY A 145 -7.19 0.93 -5.02
C GLY A 145 -6.32 0.07 -4.09
N ALA A 146 -5.10 -0.29 -4.50
CA ALA A 146 -4.13 -0.96 -3.66
C ALA A 146 -3.75 -0.12 -2.42
N GLN A 147 -3.70 1.21 -2.53
CA GLN A 147 -3.48 2.10 -1.37
C GLN A 147 -4.63 2.03 -0.35
N LEU A 148 -5.88 1.98 -0.82
CA LEU A 148 -7.06 1.84 0.04
C LEU A 148 -7.10 0.48 0.73
N PHE A 149 -6.76 -0.58 -0.01
CA PHE A 149 -6.61 -1.92 0.54
C PHE A 149 -5.50 -1.97 1.60
N PHE A 150 -4.34 -1.37 1.33
CA PHE A 150 -3.24 -1.27 2.30
C PHE A 150 -3.67 -0.53 3.58
N CYS A 151 -4.36 0.60 3.46
CA CYS A 151 -4.91 1.33 4.60
C CYS A 151 -5.90 0.48 5.40
N THR A 152 -6.71 -0.35 4.73
CA THR A 152 -7.66 -1.26 5.37
C THR A 152 -6.92 -2.38 6.14
N ALA A 153 -5.87 -2.96 5.55
CA ALA A 153 -5.03 -3.94 6.23
C ALA A 153 -4.29 -3.33 7.44
N ALA A 154 -3.79 -2.10 7.31
CA ALA A 154 -3.17 -1.36 8.40
C ALA A 154 -4.18 -1.07 9.53
N ALA A 155 -5.43 -0.70 9.18
CA ALA A 155 -6.51 -0.50 10.13
C ALA A 155 -6.85 -1.79 10.90
N LEU A 156 -7.01 -2.93 10.22
CA LEU A 156 -7.22 -4.23 10.86
C LEU A 156 -6.08 -4.60 11.81
N THR A 157 -4.84 -4.33 11.41
CA THR A 157 -3.66 -4.52 12.27
C THR A 157 -3.75 -3.62 13.51
N LEU A 158 -4.06 -2.34 13.33
CA LEU A 158 -4.25 -1.37 14.43
C LEU A 158 -5.36 -1.82 15.39
N PHE A 159 -6.51 -2.27 14.89
CA PHE A 159 -7.67 -2.67 15.71
C PHE A 159 -7.42 -3.91 16.57
N ASN A 160 -6.44 -4.74 16.20
CA ASN A 160 -5.98 -5.88 16.99
C ASN A 160 -4.80 -5.53 17.91
N SER A 161 -4.19 -4.36 17.76
CA SER A 161 -3.07 -3.93 18.60
C SER A 161 -3.50 -3.68 20.05
N ARG A 162 -2.60 -3.95 21.00
CA ARG A 162 -2.84 -3.62 22.42
C ARG A 162 -3.16 -2.15 22.63
N THR A 163 -2.48 -1.27 21.88
CA THR A 163 -2.68 0.17 22.01
C THR A 163 -4.11 0.58 21.69
N TRP A 164 -4.73 0.01 20.65
CA TRP A 164 -6.14 0.29 20.33
C TRP A 164 -7.11 -0.28 21.37
N LEU A 165 -6.81 -1.47 21.89
CA LEU A 165 -7.68 -2.17 22.83
C LEU A 165 -7.68 -1.53 24.22
N GLU A 166 -6.52 -1.07 24.69
CA GLU A 166 -6.33 -0.61 26.07
C GLU A 166 -6.45 0.91 26.23
N HIS A 167 -6.26 1.69 25.16
CA HIS A 167 -6.19 3.16 25.25
C HIS A 167 -7.35 3.83 24.51
N SER A 168 -7.77 4.97 25.05
CA SER A 168 -8.76 5.87 24.46
C SER A 168 -8.36 7.31 24.71
N ILE A 169 -8.93 8.22 23.94
CA ILE A 169 -8.66 9.65 24.00
C ILE A 169 -9.88 10.34 24.60
N GLU A 170 -9.66 11.30 25.49
CA GLU A 170 -10.73 12.14 26.02
C GLU A 170 -11.24 13.12 24.95
N GLY A 171 -12.55 13.33 24.91
CA GLY A 171 -13.17 14.26 23.97
C GLY A 171 -12.79 15.71 24.27
N SER A 172 -12.31 16.46 23.26
CA SER A 172 -11.98 17.89 23.40
C SER A 172 -12.15 18.67 22.08
N SER A 173 -12.16 20.01 22.12
CA SER A 173 -12.15 20.80 20.87
C SER A 173 -10.89 20.55 20.03
N LYS A 174 -9.76 20.25 20.69
CA LYS A 174 -8.48 19.93 20.04
C LYS A 174 -8.55 18.65 19.22
N ILE A 175 -9.25 17.61 19.70
CA ILE A 175 -9.37 16.34 18.93
C ILE A 175 -10.19 16.53 17.65
N ARG A 176 -11.19 17.43 17.66
CA ARG A 176 -11.98 17.76 16.46
C ARG A 176 -11.12 18.45 15.41
N ARG A 177 -10.32 19.44 15.82
CA ARG A 177 -9.36 20.10 14.91
C ARG A 177 -8.35 19.10 14.36
N LEU A 178 -7.77 18.26 15.22
CA LEU A 178 -6.82 17.24 14.79
C LEU A 178 -7.46 16.26 13.79
N ARG A 179 -8.70 15.83 14.03
CA ARG A 179 -9.45 14.96 13.09
C ARG A 179 -9.53 15.59 11.70
N THR A 180 -9.94 16.85 11.59
CA THR A 180 -9.96 17.57 10.30
C THR A 180 -8.58 17.62 9.65
N LEU A 181 -7.52 17.92 10.42
CA LEU A 181 -6.15 17.94 9.92
C LEU A 181 -5.70 16.57 9.41
N THR A 182 -6.04 15.49 10.11
CA THR A 182 -5.67 14.12 9.70
C THR A 182 -6.40 13.68 8.44
N ILE A 183 -7.68 14.06 8.28
CA ILE A 183 -8.45 13.81 7.05
C ILE A 183 -7.84 14.58 5.87
N ALA A 184 -7.58 15.88 6.05
CA ALA A 184 -6.96 16.72 5.02
C ALA A 184 -5.57 16.19 4.64
N THR A 185 -4.77 15.77 5.61
CA THR A 185 -3.43 15.18 5.38
C THR A 185 -3.52 13.87 4.63
N ALA A 186 -4.39 12.95 5.04
CA ALA A 186 -4.58 11.68 4.34
C ALA A 186 -5.06 11.89 2.90
N ALA A 187 -6.00 12.81 2.68
CA ALA A 187 -6.48 13.17 1.35
C ALA A 187 -5.36 13.77 0.48
N ALA A 188 -4.57 14.70 1.02
CA ALA A 188 -3.45 15.31 0.31
C ALA A 188 -2.37 14.28 -0.07
N VAL A 189 -2.01 13.36 0.84
CA VAL A 189 -1.07 12.27 0.56
C VAL A 189 -1.64 11.30 -0.49
N TYR A 190 -2.92 10.97 -0.42
CA TYR A 190 -3.56 10.11 -1.43
C TYR A 190 -3.56 10.75 -2.82
N ILE A 191 -3.91 12.04 -2.91
CA ILE A 191 -3.83 12.83 -4.15
C ILE A 191 -2.39 12.87 -4.65
N GLN A 192 -1.41 13.06 -3.75
CA GLN A 192 0.00 13.07 -4.13
C GLN A 192 0.47 11.73 -4.72
N ILE A 193 -0.02 10.60 -4.19
CA ILE A 193 0.24 9.28 -4.76
C ILE A 193 -0.39 9.16 -6.15
N LEU A 194 -1.62 9.65 -6.34
CA LEU A 194 -2.26 9.69 -7.67
C LEU A 194 -1.44 10.52 -8.66
N LEU A 195 -1.00 11.72 -8.28
CA LEU A 195 -0.14 12.56 -9.13
C LEU A 195 1.18 11.84 -9.47
N GLY A 196 1.74 11.08 -8.52
CA GLY A 196 2.93 10.26 -8.76
C GLY A 196 2.68 9.05 -9.67
N ALA A 197 1.48 8.48 -9.65
CA ALA A 197 1.08 7.40 -10.56
C ALA A 197 0.86 7.93 -11.99
N LEU A 198 0.20 9.08 -12.13
CA LEU A 198 0.02 9.76 -13.42
C LEU A 198 1.34 10.23 -14.04
N LEU A 199 2.36 10.51 -13.23
CA LEU A 199 3.70 10.78 -13.73
C LEU A 199 4.35 9.59 -14.44
N ARG A 200 3.89 8.36 -14.20
CA ARG A 200 4.42 7.14 -14.80
C ARG A 200 3.62 6.76 -16.04
N HIS A 201 3.68 7.58 -17.08
CA HIS A 201 3.19 7.20 -18.40
C HIS A 201 4.32 6.47 -19.18
N PRO A 202 4.14 5.18 -19.56
CA PRO A 202 5.12 4.48 -20.38
C PRO A 202 5.25 5.13 -21.76
N GLY A 203 6.48 5.22 -22.29
CA GLY A 203 6.75 5.66 -23.66
C GLY A 203 6.85 7.16 -23.92
N ASP A 204 6.21 8.03 -23.13
CA ASP A 204 6.10 9.47 -23.44
C ASP A 204 7.19 10.37 -22.81
N GLY A 205 8.13 9.78 -22.06
CA GLY A 205 9.15 10.54 -21.34
C GLY A 205 8.61 11.27 -20.11
N VAL A 206 9.29 12.34 -19.68
CA VAL A 206 8.93 13.11 -18.49
C VAL A 206 8.15 14.36 -18.89
N ASP A 207 6.85 14.37 -18.63
CA ASP A 207 6.06 15.59 -18.78
C ASP A 207 6.37 16.58 -17.63
N LEU A 208 7.01 17.68 -17.98
CA LEU A 208 7.42 18.73 -17.04
C LEU A 208 6.23 19.36 -16.31
N ILE A 209 5.04 19.39 -16.92
CA ILE A 209 3.82 19.89 -16.28
C ILE A 209 3.45 18.97 -15.12
N PHE A 210 3.36 17.67 -15.35
CA PHE A 210 3.07 16.71 -14.29
C PHE A 210 4.15 16.69 -13.21
N VAL A 211 5.42 16.87 -13.57
CA VAL A 211 6.52 16.97 -12.59
C VAL A 211 6.32 18.20 -11.71
N THR A 212 5.96 19.34 -12.31
CA THR A 212 5.72 20.59 -11.58
C THR A 212 4.50 20.47 -10.66
N ILE A 213 3.40 19.85 -11.13
CA ILE A 213 2.20 19.60 -10.33
C ILE A 213 2.50 18.67 -9.17
N HIS A 214 3.23 17.58 -9.40
CA HIS A 214 3.63 16.66 -8.34
C HIS A 214 4.61 17.33 -7.35
N ALA A 215 5.62 18.05 -7.83
CA ALA A 215 6.58 18.74 -6.96
C ALA A 215 5.90 19.80 -6.09
N SER A 216 5.01 20.61 -6.65
CA SER A 216 4.24 21.61 -5.90
C SER A 216 3.24 20.96 -4.92
N GLY A 217 2.54 19.90 -5.34
CA GLY A 217 1.68 19.11 -4.46
C GLY A 217 2.44 18.49 -3.28
N SER A 218 3.71 18.12 -3.47
CA SER A 218 4.56 17.57 -2.41
C SER A 218 4.79 18.59 -1.28
N VAL A 219 4.88 19.89 -1.59
CA VAL A 219 5.03 20.96 -0.59
C VAL A 219 3.77 21.09 0.27
N VAL A 220 2.59 20.96 -0.35
CA VAL A 220 1.31 20.96 0.38
C VAL A 220 1.21 19.74 1.30
N ALA A 221 1.48 18.54 0.77
CA ALA A 221 1.46 17.31 1.56
C ALA A 221 2.48 17.35 2.71
N LEU A 222 3.72 17.78 2.45
CA LEU A 222 4.77 18.00 3.44
C LEU A 222 4.29 18.93 4.56
N SER A 223 3.73 20.08 4.21
CA SER A 223 3.25 21.08 5.17
C SER A 223 2.13 20.51 6.05
N LEU A 224 1.16 19.81 5.47
CA LEU A 224 0.06 19.19 6.21
C LEU A 224 0.54 18.07 7.15
N VAL A 225 1.49 17.24 6.71
CA VAL A 225 2.08 16.21 7.57
C VAL A 225 2.82 16.86 8.74
N ILE A 226 3.65 17.89 8.49
CA ILE A 226 4.39 18.60 9.55
C ILE A 226 3.42 19.25 10.55
N VAL A 227 2.40 19.96 10.08
CA VAL A 227 1.40 20.61 10.94
C VAL A 227 0.62 19.59 11.77
N THR A 228 0.19 18.49 11.15
CA THR A 228 -0.52 17.41 11.86
C THR A 228 0.36 16.77 12.94
N CYS A 229 1.60 16.44 12.60
CA CYS A 229 2.55 15.88 13.56
C CYS A 229 2.88 16.87 14.68
N GLY A 230 3.07 18.16 14.37
CA GLY A 230 3.29 19.22 15.36
C GLY A 230 2.12 19.31 16.34
N ASN A 231 0.87 19.28 15.84
CA ASN A 231 -0.33 19.32 16.67
C ASN A 231 -0.43 18.08 17.60
N ILE A 232 -0.06 16.90 17.10
CA ILE A 232 0.01 15.68 17.91
C ILE A 232 1.08 15.82 19.01
N ARG A 233 2.25 16.35 18.69
CA ARG A 233 3.35 16.52 19.65
C ARG A 233 3.04 17.53 20.74
N GLU A 234 2.32 18.59 20.39
CA GLU A 234 1.96 19.65 21.32
C GLU A 234 0.84 19.22 22.27
N TYR A 235 -0.20 18.54 21.76
CA TYR A 235 -1.42 18.30 22.53
C TYR A 235 -1.72 16.84 22.87
N PHE A 236 -1.05 15.88 22.24
CA PHE A 236 -1.38 14.45 22.34
C PHE A 236 -0.14 13.54 22.40
N ASN A 237 1.00 14.05 22.89
CA ASN A 237 2.25 13.31 22.97
C ASN A 237 2.17 12.10 23.92
N ASP A 238 1.27 12.14 24.89
CA ASP A 238 0.95 11.11 25.87
C ASP A 238 0.08 9.99 25.27
N LYS A 239 -0.60 10.23 24.13
CA LYS A 239 -1.47 9.26 23.46
C LYS A 239 -0.65 8.37 22.51
N PRO A 240 -0.40 7.08 22.83
CA PRO A 240 0.60 6.30 22.09
C PRO A 240 0.23 6.03 20.64
N ILE A 241 -1.06 5.90 20.31
CA ILE A 241 -1.53 5.69 18.92
C ILE A 241 -1.11 6.88 18.03
N LEU A 242 -1.42 8.09 18.48
CA LEU A 242 -1.13 9.32 17.74
C LEU A 242 0.37 9.58 17.70
N ASN A 243 1.06 9.47 18.84
CA ASN A 243 2.48 9.79 18.94
C ASN A 243 3.37 8.83 18.11
N ARG A 244 3.09 7.53 18.14
CA ARG A 244 3.81 6.54 17.30
C ARG A 244 3.51 6.74 15.83
N GLY A 245 2.24 6.97 15.48
CA GLY A 245 1.84 7.26 14.11
C GLY A 245 2.51 8.51 13.55
N ALA A 246 2.61 9.58 14.35
CA ALA A 246 3.32 10.80 13.98
C ALA A 246 4.81 10.57 13.71
N TRP A 247 5.49 9.70 14.48
CA TRP A 247 6.88 9.32 14.18
C TRP A 247 6.99 8.60 12.83
N TRP A 248 6.12 7.62 12.56
CA TRP A 248 6.11 6.93 11.27
C TRP A 248 5.81 7.86 10.10
N MET A 249 4.89 8.82 10.28
CA MET A 249 4.63 9.88 9.29
C MET A 249 5.88 10.72 9.02
N LEU A 250 6.56 11.22 10.06
CA LEU A 250 7.76 12.06 9.90
C LEU A 250 8.94 11.31 9.28
N ILE A 251 9.21 10.08 9.73
CA ILE A 251 10.30 9.25 9.19
C ILE A 251 10.03 8.94 7.71
N SER A 252 8.82 8.44 7.41
CA SER A 252 8.46 8.09 6.03
C SER A 252 8.47 9.32 5.13
N LEU A 253 7.99 10.48 5.60
CA LEU A 253 8.06 11.74 4.86
C LEU A 253 9.50 12.15 4.55
N GLY A 254 10.40 12.12 5.54
CA GLY A 254 11.81 12.45 5.34
C GLY A 254 12.46 11.56 4.28
N VAL A 255 12.25 10.25 4.37
CA VAL A 255 12.73 9.29 3.37
C VAL A 255 12.07 9.53 2.00
N GLN A 256 10.77 9.82 1.97
CA GLN A 256 10.01 10.07 0.73
C GLN A 256 10.54 11.27 -0.04
N MET A 257 10.88 12.36 0.66
CA MET A 257 11.43 13.56 0.03
C MET A 257 12.82 13.29 -0.59
N VAL A 258 13.69 12.58 0.13
CA VAL A 258 15.01 12.18 -0.39
C VAL A 258 14.84 11.27 -1.60
N LEU A 259 14.04 10.21 -1.48
CA LEU A 259 13.78 9.30 -2.60
C LEU A 259 13.17 10.01 -3.81
N GLY A 260 12.24 10.94 -3.59
CA GLY A 260 11.59 11.69 -4.66
C GLY A 260 12.58 12.57 -5.44
N MET A 261 13.43 13.31 -4.73
CA MET A 261 14.45 14.16 -5.35
C MET A 261 15.49 13.34 -6.13
N VAL A 262 15.95 12.22 -5.55
CA VAL A 262 16.94 11.34 -6.21
C VAL A 262 16.30 10.63 -7.41
N THR A 263 15.06 10.17 -7.29
CA THR A 263 14.32 9.53 -8.39
C THR A 263 14.10 10.50 -9.55
N LEU A 264 13.70 11.75 -9.28
CA LEU A 264 13.55 12.77 -10.31
C LEU A 264 14.87 13.05 -11.03
N THR A 265 15.96 13.15 -10.28
CA THR A 265 17.30 13.38 -10.85
C THR A 265 17.69 12.25 -11.81
N VAL A 266 17.61 11.00 -11.36
CA VAL A 266 17.90 9.82 -12.19
C VAL A 266 16.97 9.76 -13.40
N LEU A 267 15.68 10.03 -13.22
CA LEU A 267 14.71 10.03 -14.30
C LEU A 267 15.06 11.05 -15.40
N LEU A 268 15.47 12.26 -15.03
CA LEU A 268 15.89 13.30 -15.99
C LEU A 268 17.19 12.92 -16.71
N PHE A 269 18.12 12.23 -16.05
CA PHE A 269 19.36 11.73 -16.68
C PHE A 269 19.11 10.54 -17.62
N ASP A 270 18.34 9.54 -17.18
CA ASP A 270 18.07 8.31 -17.94
C ASP A 270 17.14 8.57 -19.15
N SER A 271 16.28 9.59 -19.09
CA SER A 271 15.45 10.02 -20.23
C SER A 271 16.27 10.38 -21.47
N GLY A 272 17.55 10.76 -21.30
CA GLY A 272 18.46 11.02 -22.40
C GLY A 272 19.12 9.77 -23.01
N GLN A 273 18.98 8.60 -22.39
CA GLN A 273 19.72 7.37 -22.75
C GLN A 273 18.85 6.22 -23.31
N GLY A 274 17.51 6.35 -23.27
CA GLY A 274 16.60 5.40 -23.92
C GLY A 274 16.40 4.04 -23.23
N THR A 275 17.03 3.78 -22.08
CA THR A 275 16.83 2.57 -21.26
C THR A 275 16.70 2.91 -19.78
N ARG A 276 15.76 2.26 -19.07
CA ARG A 276 15.64 2.43 -17.61
C ARG A 276 16.71 1.63 -16.88
N SER A 277 17.50 2.28 -16.04
CA SER A 277 18.53 1.61 -15.24
C SER A 277 17.93 0.78 -14.09
N LEU A 278 18.65 -0.25 -13.63
CA LEU A 278 18.30 -0.99 -12.41
C LEU A 278 18.15 -0.04 -11.20
N VAL A 279 18.97 1.01 -11.15
CA VAL A 279 18.91 2.05 -10.12
C VAL A 279 17.56 2.78 -10.16
N GLN A 280 17.09 3.16 -11.35
CA GLN A 280 15.78 3.77 -11.52
C GLN A 280 14.65 2.85 -11.05
N VAL A 281 14.70 1.54 -11.37
CA VAL A 281 13.71 0.55 -10.90
C VAL A 281 13.67 0.47 -9.39
N ILE A 282 14.83 0.39 -8.73
CA ILE A 282 14.93 0.31 -7.26
C ILE A 282 14.42 1.59 -6.60
N LEU A 283 14.86 2.76 -7.07
CA LEU A 283 14.46 4.05 -6.50
C LEU A 283 12.97 4.31 -6.65
N SER A 284 12.42 4.10 -7.85
CA SER A 284 11.00 4.29 -8.13
C SER A 284 10.13 3.32 -7.32
N SER A 285 10.51 2.05 -7.20
CA SER A 285 9.79 1.07 -6.38
C SER A 285 9.88 1.42 -4.90
N SER A 286 11.06 1.85 -4.43
CA SER A 286 11.24 2.29 -3.03
C SER A 286 10.40 3.53 -2.71
N HIS A 287 10.33 4.50 -3.62
CA HIS A 287 9.51 5.70 -3.47
C HIS A 287 8.01 5.37 -3.40
N LEU A 288 7.55 4.36 -4.15
CA LEU A 288 6.17 3.86 -4.05
C LEU A 288 5.90 3.19 -2.69
N VAL A 289 6.82 2.33 -2.22
CA VAL A 289 6.68 1.61 -0.96
C VAL A 289 6.67 2.57 0.23
N VAL A 290 7.59 3.53 0.28
CA VAL A 290 7.65 4.53 1.36
C VAL A 290 6.42 5.44 1.34
N GLY A 291 5.93 5.84 0.16
CA GLY A 291 4.66 6.55 0.01
C GLY A 291 3.47 5.75 0.56
N THR A 292 3.46 4.44 0.34
CA THR A 292 2.43 3.53 0.86
C THR A 292 2.47 3.44 2.40
N ILE A 293 3.67 3.37 2.99
CA ILE A 293 3.86 3.39 4.46
C ILE A 293 3.39 4.73 5.05
N LEU A 294 3.73 5.85 4.39
CA LEU A 294 3.26 7.18 4.79
C LEU A 294 1.73 7.26 4.77
N MET A 295 1.09 6.77 3.70
CA MET A 295 -0.37 6.75 3.57
C MET A 295 -1.03 5.88 4.65
N GLY A 296 -0.52 4.66 4.89
CA GLY A 296 -1.00 3.80 5.97
C GLY A 296 -0.83 4.41 7.36
N SER A 297 0.26 5.15 7.57
CA SER A 297 0.49 5.88 8.84
C SER A 297 -0.51 7.02 9.01
N CYS A 298 -0.82 7.77 7.95
CA CYS A 298 -1.87 8.80 7.97
C CYS A 298 -3.23 8.19 8.31
N ALA A 299 -3.58 7.05 7.71
CA ALA A 299 -4.83 6.35 8.00
C ALA A 299 -4.90 5.89 9.46
N CYS A 300 -3.82 5.31 10.01
CA CYS A 300 -3.76 4.90 11.42
C CYS A 300 -3.93 6.08 12.39
N VAL A 301 -3.29 7.22 12.12
CA VAL A 301 -3.44 8.44 12.94
C VAL A 301 -4.85 8.98 12.84
N MET A 302 -5.42 9.05 11.63
CA MET A 302 -6.80 9.49 11.40
C MET A 302 -7.79 8.62 12.19
N LEU A 303 -7.67 7.29 12.13
CA LEU A 303 -8.48 6.36 12.93
C LEU A 303 -8.25 6.54 14.43
N GLY A 304 -7.02 6.83 14.85
CA GLY A 304 -6.70 7.16 16.23
C GLY A 304 -7.51 8.34 16.77
N THR A 305 -7.80 9.35 15.94
CA THR A 305 -8.64 10.50 16.35
C THR A 305 -10.12 10.16 16.56
N LEU A 306 -10.56 8.99 16.07
CA LEU A 306 -11.91 8.45 16.29
C LEU A 306 -12.00 7.60 17.56
N ARG A 307 -10.86 7.26 18.20
CA ARG A 307 -10.84 6.45 19.42
C ARG A 307 -11.11 7.31 20.66
N VAL A 308 -12.28 7.94 20.72
CA VAL A 308 -12.71 8.81 21.82
C VAL A 308 -13.48 8.00 22.89
N GLN A 309 -13.35 8.37 24.17
CA GLN A 309 -14.15 7.81 25.27
C GLN A 309 -15.63 8.18 25.13
N GLY A 310 -16.53 7.19 25.28
CA GLY A 310 -17.98 7.42 25.34
C GLY A 310 -18.77 7.33 24.03
N GLU A 311 -18.15 6.97 22.90
CA GLU A 311 -18.81 6.77 21.59
C GLU A 311 -18.92 5.29 21.15
N GLN A 312 -18.91 4.32 22.08
CA GLN A 312 -19.14 2.89 21.77
C GLN A 312 -20.58 2.46 22.04
#